data_AF-A0AAD1Q0L2-F1
#
_entry.id   AF-A0AAD1Q0L2-F1
#
_cell.length_a   1.000
_cell.length_b   1.000
_cell.length_c   1.000
_cell.angle_alpha   90.00
_cell.angle_beta   90.00
_cell.angle_gamma   90.00
#
_symmetry.space_group_name_H-M   'P 1'
#
loop_
_entity.id
_entity.type
_entity.pdbx_description
1 polymer ?
#
loop_
_entity_poly.entity_id
_entity_poly.type
_entity_poly.pdbx_seq_one_letter_code
_entity_poly.pdbx_strand_id
1 'polypeptide(L)'
;MNLEFIVYACPRGELAEQIEIFYQESQELCGLNAAHNYMPHCTLTGFFQDQESQISLYIQALETAYNTAQLTGSVLKINVTQMTFQSTWHGLELQAPGILLLMINFSQLVNSPTRLEALRLKTWLHLSLAYEFQPQHAGKLKDLAQNRINPYAPVDWELRFYQRHPDHSWTCHQSWQLTP
;
A
#
# COMPACT_ATOMS: atom_id res chain seq x y z
N MET A 1 9.42 19.19 14.12
CA MET A 1 9.13 17.81 14.54
C MET A 1 9.22 16.94 13.30
N ASN A 2 9.84 15.77 13.38
CA ASN A 2 9.89 14.86 12.25
C ASN A 2 8.57 14.08 12.20
N LEU A 3 7.85 14.22 11.10
CA LEU A 3 6.64 13.47 10.79
C LEU A 3 7.02 12.17 10.08
N GLU A 4 6.20 11.14 10.24
CA GLU A 4 6.42 9.85 9.60
C GLU A 4 5.52 9.71 8.38
N PHE A 5 6.15 9.48 7.23
CA PHE A 5 5.50 9.45 5.93
C PHE A 5 5.69 8.10 5.23
N ILE A 6 4.79 7.80 4.29
CA ILE A 6 4.85 6.60 3.46
C ILE A 6 4.07 6.77 2.15
N VAL A 7 4.47 6.04 1.11
CA VAL A 7 3.72 5.96 -0.15
C VAL A 7 3.15 4.55 -0.31
N TYR A 8 1.84 4.50 -0.58
CA TYR A 8 1.07 3.28 -0.79
C TYR A 8 0.38 3.28 -2.15
N ALA A 9 0.11 2.09 -2.68
CA ALA A 9 -0.97 1.90 -3.65
C ALA A 9 -2.17 1.28 -2.93
N CYS A 10 -3.31 1.95 -2.94
CA CYS A 10 -4.53 1.48 -2.28
C CYS A 10 -5.55 0.99 -3.32
N PRO A 11 -6.14 -0.21 -3.15
CA PRO A 11 -7.18 -0.70 -4.05
C PRO A 11 -8.48 0.11 -3.84
N ARG A 12 -9.31 0.15 -4.88
CA ARG A 12 -10.67 0.69 -4.89
C ARG A 12 -11.60 -0.22 -5.69
N GLY A 13 -12.90 -0.09 -5.44
CA GLY A 13 -13.93 -0.90 -6.09
C GLY A 13 -14.09 -2.26 -5.43
N GLU A 14 -14.56 -3.24 -6.21
CA GLU A 14 -15.08 -4.51 -5.69
C GLU A 14 -14.05 -5.29 -4.86
N LEU A 15 -12.80 -5.42 -5.32
CA LEU A 15 -11.77 -6.10 -4.54
C LEU A 15 -11.49 -5.39 -3.21
N ALA A 16 -11.52 -4.05 -3.18
CA ALA A 16 -11.28 -3.29 -1.96
C ALA A 16 -12.40 -3.53 -0.94
N GLU A 17 -13.66 -3.50 -1.38
CA GLU A 17 -14.83 -3.79 -0.55
C GLU A 17 -14.78 -5.20 0.04
N GLN A 18 -14.38 -6.20 -0.75
CA GLN A 18 -14.20 -7.57 -0.28
C GLN A 18 -13.11 -7.68 0.80
N ILE A 19 -12.00 -6.96 0.64
CA ILE A 19 -10.92 -6.93 1.63
C ILE A 19 -11.37 -6.23 2.92
N GLU A 20 -12.12 -5.14 2.82
CA GLU A 20 -12.66 -4.43 3.98
C GLU A 20 -13.63 -5.31 4.77
N ILE A 21 -14.52 -6.04 4.09
CA ILE A 21 -15.40 -7.04 4.72
C ILE A 21 -14.57 -8.12 5.41
N PHE A 22 -13.53 -8.64 4.74
CA PHE A 22 -12.62 -9.62 5.32
C PHE A 22 -11.93 -9.07 6.59
N TYR A 23 -11.48 -7.80 6.62
CA TYR A 23 -10.89 -7.20 7.81
C TYR A 23 -11.86 -7.10 8.98
N GLN A 24 -13.09 -6.66 8.72
CA GLN A 24 -14.13 -6.57 9.75
C GLN A 24 -14.42 -7.95 10.36
N GLU A 25 -14.73 -8.93 9.51
CA GLU A 25 -15.09 -10.28 9.98
C GLU A 25 -13.90 -11.01 10.62
N SER A 26 -12.69 -10.87 10.08
CA SER A 26 -11.50 -11.50 10.65
C SER A 26 -11.14 -10.93 12.03
N GLN A 27 -11.34 -9.62 12.24
CA GLN A 27 -11.19 -9.01 13.56
C GLN A 27 -12.21 -9.55 14.56
N GLU A 28 -13.47 -9.70 14.17
CA GLU A 28 -14.52 -10.28 15.03
C GLU A 28 -14.23 -11.75 15.37
N LEU A 29 -13.79 -12.53 14.39
CA LEU A 29 -13.58 -13.98 14.54
C LEU A 29 -12.27 -14.35 15.24
N CYS A 30 -11.21 -13.57 15.03
CA CYS A 30 -9.84 -13.93 15.41
C CYS A 30 -9.13 -12.87 16.28
N GLY A 31 -9.79 -11.75 16.57
CA GLY A 31 -9.19 -10.60 17.24
C GLY A 31 -8.30 -9.77 16.33
N LEU A 32 -7.64 -8.76 16.91
CA LEU A 32 -6.72 -7.90 16.17
C LEU A 32 -5.49 -8.69 15.68
N ASN A 33 -5.13 -8.47 14.42
CA ASN A 33 -3.83 -8.79 13.86
C ASN A 33 -3.23 -7.51 13.24
N ALA A 34 -1.97 -7.54 12.84
CA ALA A 34 -1.28 -6.32 12.45
C ALA A 34 -1.83 -5.65 11.18
N ALA A 35 -2.49 -6.40 10.28
CA ALA A 35 -3.10 -5.85 9.08
C ALA A 35 -4.25 -4.87 9.38
N HIS A 36 -4.96 -5.06 10.49
CA HIS A 36 -6.10 -4.20 10.88
C HIS A 36 -5.69 -2.78 11.27
N ASN A 37 -4.41 -2.51 11.48
CA ASN A 37 -3.91 -1.17 11.80
C ASN A 37 -3.75 -0.27 10.56
N TYR A 38 -4.06 -0.80 9.37
CA TYR A 38 -3.84 -0.14 8.09
C TYR A 38 -5.10 -0.25 7.23
N MET A 39 -5.29 0.74 6.35
CA MET A 39 -6.20 0.57 5.21
C MET A 39 -5.66 -0.54 4.28
N PRO A 40 -6.50 -1.18 3.45
CA PRO A 40 -6.01 -2.05 2.39
C PRO A 40 -4.97 -1.32 1.52
N HIS A 41 -3.77 -1.89 1.38
CA HIS A 41 -2.68 -1.22 0.68
C HIS A 41 -1.61 -2.19 0.19
N CYS A 42 -0.87 -1.74 -0.82
CA CYS A 42 0.44 -2.24 -1.21
C CYS A 42 1.49 -1.21 -0.82
N THR A 43 2.51 -1.64 -0.07
CA THR A 43 3.58 -0.75 0.38
C THR A 43 4.56 -0.45 -0.76
N LEU A 44 4.78 0.82 -1.10
CA LEU A 44 5.71 1.22 -2.18
C LEU A 44 7.03 1.79 -1.65
N THR A 45 6.99 2.45 -0.48
CA THR A 45 8.18 2.84 0.27
C THR A 45 8.16 2.25 1.68
N GLY A 46 9.31 2.06 2.30
CA GLY A 46 9.36 2.03 3.76
C GLY A 46 8.86 3.35 4.35
N PHE A 47 8.50 3.35 5.63
CA PHE A 47 8.35 4.60 6.36
C PHE A 47 9.64 5.40 6.28
N PHE A 48 9.49 6.71 6.16
CA PHE A 48 10.58 7.67 6.22
C PHE A 48 10.14 8.89 7.02
N GLN A 49 11.10 9.61 7.57
CA GLN A 49 10.84 10.76 8.43
C GLN A 49 11.32 12.05 7.78
N ASP A 50 10.52 13.10 7.89
CA ASP A 50 10.90 14.43 7.43
C ASP A 50 10.09 15.54 8.12
N GLN A 51 10.39 16.80 7.84
CA GLN A 51 9.67 17.93 8.38
C GLN A 51 8.38 18.22 7.60
N GLU A 52 7.38 18.76 8.29
CA GLU A 52 6.10 19.21 7.72
C GLU A 52 6.27 20.17 6.54
N SER A 53 7.26 21.06 6.62
CA SER A 53 7.58 22.01 5.55
C SER A 53 7.98 21.36 4.22
N GLN A 54 8.29 20.06 4.22
CA GLN A 54 8.66 19.31 3.04
C GLN A 54 7.48 18.59 2.36
N ILE A 55 6.27 18.59 2.94
CA ILE A 55 5.11 17.88 2.38
C ILE A 55 4.87 18.26 0.91
N SER A 56 4.89 19.56 0.59
CA SER A 56 4.69 20.03 -0.79
C SER A 56 5.78 19.55 -1.75
N LEU A 57 7.02 19.37 -1.29
CA LEU A 57 8.12 18.81 -2.10
C LEU A 57 7.81 17.36 -2.50
N TYR A 58 7.32 16.53 -1.56
CA TYR A 58 6.95 15.15 -1.85
C TYR A 58 5.78 15.06 -2.82
N ILE A 59 4.74 15.89 -2.63
CA ILE A 59 3.60 15.95 -3.53
C ILE A 59 4.05 16.32 -4.95
N GLN A 60 4.87 17.36 -5.10
CA GLN A 60 5.38 17.80 -6.41
C GLN A 60 6.25 16.74 -7.10
N ALA A 61 7.09 16.03 -6.35
CA ALA A 61 7.93 14.98 -6.89
C ALA A 61 7.10 13.75 -7.34
N LEU A 62 6.09 13.35 -6.56
CA LEU A 62 5.17 12.27 -6.94
C LEU A 62 4.32 12.65 -8.16
N GLU A 63 3.78 13.87 -8.17
CA GLU A 63 3.03 14.42 -9.30
C GLU A 63 3.87 14.43 -10.58
N THR A 64 5.14 14.86 -10.49
CA THR A 64 6.06 14.88 -11.63
C THR A 64 6.39 13.46 -12.12
N ALA A 65 6.63 12.52 -11.20
CA ALA A 65 6.88 11.13 -11.54
C ALA A 65 5.65 10.46 -12.21
N TYR A 66 4.46 10.73 -11.66
CA TYR A 66 3.18 10.27 -12.20
C TYR A 66 2.93 10.81 -13.61
N ASN A 67 3.06 12.13 -13.81
CA ASN A 67 2.89 12.75 -15.13
C ASN A 67 3.93 12.26 -16.14
N THR A 68 5.17 12.02 -15.70
CA THR A 68 6.20 11.42 -16.56
C THR A 68 5.80 10.01 -17.00
N ALA A 69 5.26 9.19 -16.10
CA ALA A 69 4.81 7.85 -16.42
C ALA A 69 3.66 7.87 -17.46
N GLN A 70 2.70 8.79 -17.28
CA GLN A 70 1.59 9.00 -18.24
C GLN A 70 2.11 9.42 -19.63
N LEU A 71 3.02 10.39 -19.68
CA LEU A 71 3.58 10.89 -20.95
C LEU A 71 4.44 9.87 -21.69
N THR A 72 5.12 8.98 -20.96
CA THR A 72 5.97 7.93 -21.54
C THR A 72 5.19 6.66 -21.91
N GLY A 73 3.87 6.63 -21.67
CA GLY A 73 3.03 5.46 -21.93
C GLY A 73 3.33 4.28 -21.00
N SER A 74 3.86 4.55 -19.80
CA SER A 74 4.08 3.51 -18.80
C SER A 74 2.74 2.98 -18.31
N VAL A 75 2.53 1.67 -18.44
CA VAL A 75 1.32 0.99 -17.95
C VAL A 75 1.35 0.97 -16.42
N LEU A 76 0.53 1.80 -15.77
CA LEU A 76 0.43 1.92 -14.32
C LEU A 76 -0.53 0.91 -13.69
N LYS A 77 -0.72 -0.23 -14.36
CA LYS A 77 -1.57 -1.32 -13.89
C LYS A 77 -0.90 -2.15 -12.79
N ILE A 78 -1.66 -2.44 -11.74
CA ILE A 78 -1.31 -3.41 -10.70
C ILE A 78 -2.15 -4.67 -10.90
N ASN A 79 -1.48 -5.82 -11.08
CA ASN A 79 -2.17 -7.10 -11.22
C ASN A 79 -2.00 -7.92 -9.95
N VAL A 80 -3.10 -8.50 -9.46
CA VAL A 80 -3.06 -9.55 -8.45
C VAL A 80 -2.65 -10.85 -9.14
N THR A 81 -1.53 -11.43 -8.71
CA THR A 81 -0.99 -12.65 -9.34
C THR A 81 -1.45 -13.91 -8.61
N GLN A 82 -1.50 -13.86 -7.28
CA GLN A 82 -1.96 -14.97 -6.45
C GLN A 82 -2.39 -14.52 -5.06
N MET A 83 -3.24 -15.33 -4.43
CA MET A 83 -3.52 -15.26 -3.00
C MET A 83 -2.69 -16.32 -2.28
N THR A 84 -1.83 -15.89 -1.36
CA THR A 84 -0.82 -16.71 -0.71
C THR A 84 -1.12 -16.88 0.77
N PHE A 85 -0.93 -18.10 1.27
CA PHE A 85 -1.09 -18.45 2.68
C PHE A 85 0.18 -19.09 3.23
N GLN A 86 0.85 -18.41 4.15
CA GLN A 86 2.03 -18.88 4.88
C GLN A 86 1.73 -18.96 6.38
N SER A 87 2.60 -19.60 7.14
CA SER A 87 2.41 -19.83 8.58
C SER A 87 2.24 -18.55 9.40
N THR A 88 2.79 -17.43 8.95
CA THR A 88 2.78 -16.14 9.67
C THR A 88 2.23 -14.98 8.85
N TRP A 89 1.80 -15.22 7.61
CA TRP A 89 1.37 -14.18 6.69
C TRP A 89 0.40 -14.73 5.64
N HIS A 90 -0.71 -14.04 5.44
CA HIS A 90 -1.66 -14.25 4.36
C HIS A 90 -1.80 -12.96 3.56
N GLY A 91 -1.87 -13.05 2.23
CA GLY A 91 -1.98 -11.85 1.42
C GLY A 91 -2.18 -12.10 -0.07
N LEU A 92 -2.27 -11.00 -0.80
CA LEU A 92 -2.28 -10.96 -2.26
C LEU A 92 -0.89 -10.56 -2.73
N GLU A 93 -0.30 -11.34 -3.63
CA GLU A 93 0.93 -10.97 -4.32
C GLU A 93 0.60 -10.17 -5.58
N LEU A 94 1.42 -9.15 -5.85
CA LEU A 94 1.13 -8.14 -6.87
C LEU A 94 2.30 -7.99 -7.85
N GLN A 95 1.97 -7.70 -9.11
CA GLN A 95 2.93 -7.33 -10.13
C GLN A 95 2.56 -5.99 -10.76
N ALA A 96 3.48 -5.03 -10.72
CA ALA A 96 3.28 -3.68 -11.24
C ALA A 96 4.59 -3.04 -11.76
N PRO A 97 5.10 -3.44 -12.94
CA PRO A 97 6.38 -2.97 -13.44
C PRO A 97 6.42 -1.44 -13.64
N GLY A 98 5.32 -0.84 -14.14
CA GLY A 98 5.22 0.61 -14.31
C GLY A 98 5.27 1.37 -12.99
N ILE A 99 4.71 0.80 -11.91
CA ILE A 99 4.76 1.41 -10.57
C ILE A 99 6.20 1.39 -10.03
N LEU A 100 6.95 0.31 -10.24
CA LEU A 100 8.36 0.27 -9.83
C LEU A 100 9.17 1.40 -10.51
N LEU A 101 8.97 1.61 -11.81
CA LEU A 101 9.63 2.69 -12.56
C LEU A 101 9.20 4.08 -12.08
N LEU A 102 7.90 4.29 -11.83
CA LEU A 102 7.38 5.52 -11.25
C LEU A 102 8.05 5.82 -9.91
N MET A 103 8.14 4.83 -9.02
CA MET A 103 8.73 5.00 -7.69
C MET A 103 10.25 5.24 -7.74
N ILE A 104 10.95 4.64 -8.71
CA ILE A 104 12.37 4.95 -8.97
C ILE A 104 12.52 6.41 -9.40
N ASN A 105 11.71 6.87 -10.37
CA ASN A 105 11.74 8.27 -10.82
C ASN A 105 11.43 9.23 -9.67
N PHE A 106 10.37 8.97 -8.90
CA PHE A 106 10.05 9.72 -7.68
C PHE A 106 11.26 9.82 -6.73
N SER A 107 11.94 8.71 -6.46
CA SER A 107 13.10 8.70 -5.55
C SER A 107 14.28 9.53 -6.06
N GLN A 108 14.42 9.69 -7.39
CA GLN A 108 15.44 10.53 -8.02
C GLN A 108 15.06 12.01 -8.01
N LEU A 109 13.77 12.33 -8.16
CA LEU A 109 13.25 13.70 -8.14
C LEU A 109 13.23 14.31 -6.74
N VAL A 110 12.91 13.51 -5.73
CA VAL A 110 12.70 14.03 -4.37
C VAL A 110 14.01 14.16 -3.60
N ASN A 111 14.52 15.38 -3.55
CA ASN A 111 15.70 15.72 -2.76
C ASN A 111 15.34 16.65 -1.60
N SER A 112 14.97 16.07 -0.46
CA SER A 112 14.67 16.85 0.75
C SER A 112 15.96 17.19 1.50
N PRO A 113 16.17 18.46 1.89
CA PRO A 113 17.34 18.86 2.67
C PRO A 113 17.29 18.39 4.13
N THR A 114 16.12 17.96 4.63
CA THR A 114 15.90 17.59 6.03
C THR A 114 15.65 16.10 6.24
N ARG A 115 15.46 15.33 5.17
CA ARG A 115 15.38 13.87 5.24
C ARG A 115 16.78 13.29 5.44
N LEU A 116 16.98 12.56 6.55
CA LEU A 116 18.26 11.96 6.89
C LEU A 116 18.53 10.63 6.18
N GLU A 117 17.47 9.96 5.71
CA GLU A 117 17.53 8.60 5.17
C GLU A 117 17.15 8.56 3.70
N ALA A 118 17.77 7.64 2.95
CA ALA A 118 17.35 7.34 1.59
C ALA A 118 15.96 6.68 1.61
N LEU A 119 15.15 6.97 0.59
CA LEU A 119 13.87 6.29 0.42
C LEU A 119 14.09 4.82 0.12
N ARG A 120 13.58 3.95 0.99
CA ARG A 120 13.62 2.50 0.81
C ARG A 120 12.45 2.05 -0.06
N LEU A 121 12.68 1.86 -1.36
CA LEU A 121 11.65 1.34 -2.27
C LEU A 121 11.39 -0.15 -2.03
N LYS A 122 10.13 -0.58 -2.23
CA LYS A 122 9.74 -1.99 -2.16
C LYS A 122 9.78 -2.63 -3.54
N THR A 123 10.38 -3.81 -3.63
CA THR A 123 10.48 -4.60 -4.87
C THR A 123 9.54 -5.80 -4.87
N TRP A 124 9.29 -6.40 -3.70
CA TRP A 124 8.25 -7.40 -3.52
C TRP A 124 6.93 -6.71 -3.15
N LEU A 125 6.03 -6.61 -4.13
CA LEU A 125 4.75 -5.94 -3.99
C LEU A 125 3.69 -6.95 -3.52
N HIS A 126 3.02 -6.62 -2.43
CA HIS A 126 1.96 -7.43 -1.85
C HIS A 126 0.99 -6.57 -1.07
N LEU A 127 -0.22 -7.08 -0.91
CA LEU A 127 -1.23 -6.58 0.03
C LEU A 127 -1.40 -7.62 1.12
N SER A 128 -1.07 -7.26 2.36
CA SER A 128 -1.23 -8.16 3.50
C SER A 128 -2.69 -8.24 3.90
N LEU A 129 -3.26 -9.45 3.96
CA LEU A 129 -4.60 -9.69 4.49
C LEU A 129 -4.55 -9.93 5.99
N ALA A 130 -3.61 -10.75 6.46
CA ALA A 130 -3.41 -11.00 7.88
C ALA A 130 -1.95 -11.35 8.14
N TYR A 131 -1.37 -10.80 9.21
CA TYR A 131 -0.04 -11.18 9.68
C TYR A 131 0.10 -10.84 11.17
N GLU A 132 1.11 -11.43 11.83
CA GLU A 132 1.25 -11.36 13.30
C GLU A 132 -0.02 -11.83 14.04
N PHE A 133 -0.78 -12.75 13.43
CA PHE A 133 -1.90 -13.42 14.06
C PHE A 133 -1.45 -14.61 14.89
N GLN A 134 -2.29 -15.03 15.84
CA GLN A 134 -2.04 -16.24 16.62
C GLN A 134 -2.06 -17.49 15.71
N PRO A 135 -1.09 -18.41 15.81
CA PRO A 135 -0.99 -19.56 14.90
C PRO A 135 -2.27 -20.41 14.81
N GLN A 136 -3.03 -20.56 15.90
CA GLN A 136 -4.29 -21.29 15.90
C GLN A 136 -5.40 -20.65 15.03
N HIS A 137 -5.25 -19.38 14.67
CA HIS A 137 -6.19 -18.66 13.79
C HIS A 137 -5.84 -18.80 12.30
N ALA A 138 -4.67 -19.34 11.95
CA ALA A 138 -4.21 -19.43 10.57
C ALA A 138 -5.22 -20.11 9.63
N GLY A 139 -5.76 -21.26 10.04
CA GLY A 139 -6.77 -21.98 9.25
C GLY A 139 -8.05 -21.16 9.04
N LYS A 140 -8.59 -20.57 10.12
CA LYS A 140 -9.82 -19.75 10.06
C LYS A 140 -9.65 -18.52 9.16
N LEU A 141 -8.52 -17.83 9.29
CA LEU A 141 -8.20 -16.66 8.46
C LEU A 141 -8.07 -17.03 6.98
N LYS A 142 -7.44 -18.18 6.70
CA LYS A 142 -7.35 -18.70 5.34
C LYS A 142 -8.74 -19.00 4.77
N ASP A 143 -9.55 -19.78 5.47
CA ASP A 143 -10.89 -20.15 5.00
C ASP A 143 -11.76 -18.91 4.75
N LEU A 144 -11.69 -17.93 5.66
CA LEU A 144 -12.40 -16.67 5.52
C LEU A 144 -11.95 -15.87 4.28
N ALA A 145 -10.63 -15.74 4.06
CA ALA A 145 -10.09 -15.04 2.91
C ALA A 145 -10.55 -15.69 1.59
N GLN A 146 -10.51 -17.02 1.51
CA GLN A 146 -10.95 -17.77 0.33
C GLN A 146 -12.45 -17.64 0.05
N ASN A 147 -13.27 -17.42 1.09
CA ASN A 147 -14.71 -17.25 0.97
C ASN A 147 -15.14 -15.81 0.69
N ARG A 148 -14.34 -14.81 1.09
CA ARG A 148 -14.70 -13.38 0.99
C ARG A 148 -14.03 -12.67 -0.16
N ILE A 149 -12.86 -13.12 -0.60
CA ILE A 149 -12.04 -12.40 -1.56
C ILE A 149 -11.94 -13.21 -2.85
N ASN A 150 -12.42 -12.61 -3.93
CA ASN A 150 -12.14 -13.04 -5.28
C ASN A 150 -10.92 -12.25 -5.81
N PRO A 151 -9.72 -12.86 -5.93
CA PRO A 151 -8.52 -12.15 -6.39
C PRO A 151 -8.61 -11.69 -7.86
N TYR A 152 -9.63 -12.13 -8.59
CA TYR A 152 -9.91 -11.72 -9.97
C TYR A 152 -11.01 -10.65 -10.08
N ALA A 153 -11.54 -10.18 -8.94
CA ALA A 153 -12.50 -9.09 -8.93
C ALA A 153 -11.91 -7.82 -9.58
N PRO A 154 -12.73 -7.00 -10.26
CA PRO A 154 -12.31 -5.69 -10.74
C PRO A 154 -11.72 -4.86 -9.61
N VAL A 155 -10.61 -4.19 -9.90
CA VAL A 155 -9.92 -3.33 -8.94
C VAL A 155 -9.28 -2.16 -9.66
N ASP A 156 -9.59 -0.97 -9.17
CA ASP A 156 -8.85 0.25 -9.46
C ASP A 156 -7.80 0.47 -8.37
N TRP A 157 -6.76 1.24 -8.65
CA TRP A 157 -5.74 1.55 -7.66
C TRP A 157 -5.48 3.05 -7.60
N GLU A 158 -5.13 3.54 -6.41
CA GLU A 158 -4.66 4.90 -6.21
C GLU A 158 -3.28 4.88 -5.57
N LEU A 159 -2.35 5.65 -6.13
CA LEU A 159 -1.13 6.04 -5.43
C LEU A 159 -1.53 7.05 -4.35
N ARG A 160 -1.09 6.86 -3.11
CA ARG A 160 -1.42 7.73 -1.99
C ARG A 160 -0.18 8.06 -1.18
N PHE A 161 0.00 9.35 -0.90
CA PHE A 161 1.01 9.86 0.02
C PHE A 161 0.40 10.08 1.40
N TYR A 162 0.87 9.31 2.38
CA TYR A 162 0.33 9.32 3.73
C TYR A 162 1.33 9.85 4.75
N GLN A 163 0.77 10.46 5.79
CA GLN A 163 1.40 10.66 7.09
C GLN A 163 0.74 9.76 8.14
N ARG A 164 1.55 9.09 8.96
CA ARG A 164 1.09 8.38 10.16
C ARG A 164 1.32 9.25 11.39
N HIS A 165 0.30 9.37 12.24
CA HIS A 165 0.37 10.13 13.49
C HIS A 165 0.76 9.22 14.66
N PRO A 166 1.25 9.78 15.79
CA PRO A 166 1.60 9.00 16.98
C PRO A 166 0.45 8.18 17.58
N ASP A 167 -0.81 8.57 17.33
CA ASP A 167 -2.02 7.85 17.75
C ASP A 167 -2.49 6.80 16.73
N HIS A 168 -1.65 6.49 15.73
CA HIS A 168 -1.94 5.58 14.61
C HIS A 168 -3.04 6.04 13.65
N SER A 169 -3.55 7.27 13.80
CA SER A 169 -4.38 7.88 12.76
C SER A 169 -3.55 8.26 11.53
N TRP A 170 -4.23 8.51 10.42
CA TRP A 170 -3.60 8.75 9.12
C TRP A 170 -4.12 10.02 8.47
N THR A 171 -3.22 10.76 7.81
CA THR A 171 -3.58 11.83 6.87
C THR A 171 -3.12 11.44 5.48
N CYS A 172 -4.07 11.36 4.54
CA CYS A 172 -3.74 11.27 3.12
C CYS A 172 -3.51 12.68 2.59
N HIS A 173 -2.26 13.01 2.26
CA HIS A 173 -1.89 14.34 1.76
C HIS A 173 -2.28 14.54 0.30
N GLN A 174 -2.15 13.49 -0.52
CA GLN A 174 -2.53 13.52 -1.94
C GLN A 174 -2.73 12.10 -2.47
N SER A 175 -3.60 11.96 -3.48
CA SER A 175 -3.85 10.71 -4.19
C SER A 175 -3.87 10.89 -5.72
N TRP A 176 -3.40 9.89 -6.45
CA TRP A 176 -3.43 9.83 -7.91
C TRP A 176 -4.06 8.52 -8.38
N GLN A 177 -4.99 8.58 -9.32
CA GLN A 177 -5.59 7.36 -9.88
C GLN A 177 -4.57 6.67 -10.79
N LEU A 178 -4.28 5.41 -10.50
CA LEU A 178 -3.38 4.59 -11.31
C LEU A 178 -4.21 4.02 -12.46
N THR A 179 -4.26 4.76 -13.55
CA THR A 179 -4.98 4.35 -14.75
C THR A 179 -4.30 3.12 -15.37
N PRO A 180 -5.08 2.11 -15.79
CA PRO A 180 -4.56 0.95 -16.52
C PRO A 180 -3.80 1.31 -17.79
#